data_AF-A0A2N4XDM6-F1
#
_entry.id   AF-A0A2N4XDM6-F1
#
_cell.length_a   1.000
_cell.length_b   1.000
_cell.length_c   1.000
_cell.angle_alpha   90.00
_cell.angle_beta   90.00
_cell.angle_gamma   90.00
#
_symmetry.space_group_name_H-M   'P 1'
#
loop_
_entity.id
_entity.type
_entity.pdbx_description
1 polymer ?
#
loop_
_entity_poly.entity_id
_entity_poly.type
_entity_poly.pdbx_seq_one_letter_code
_entity_poly.pdbx_strand_id
1 'polypeptide(L)'
;MSYDGFFIRDYVGETIDGPKGTSWTNSPDIICPGTTPLQDPSVITNADYYNKGLPQLNNQTPLTNNWVYVRGVNPQSVPQTSTVFLYYVDTSIVLWPQNWMSTGIVYGGKQQNWVTLNAPASTDNQGIQGTISPFGWTPPRNNTHYCLVAWANNGDDQLTPPDLGSIGSVPDMANFILTHPNVGWKNTTEVDATVPTIQGVASIIGPSSGGVLSIGLQCDKLPTDGYIEFSVPGPDADNTIILPKTKILASNYAPTFQVTYPSMPGGFVTQMNWTYYQGATPAPAGSNVIPLVATWGLTSSFIDEVRQIAPQHLIDVHHYGSPVEFQAKGRNVETKIKTIMVIGSVPFKLTR
;
A
#
# COMPACT_ATOMS: atom_id res chain seq x y z
N MET A 1 -29.10 -1.04 21.56
CA MET A 1 -28.89 0.00 20.54
C MET A 1 -27.96 -0.59 19.52
N SER A 2 -28.31 -0.52 18.24
CA SER A 2 -27.42 -0.97 17.15
C SER A 2 -26.21 -0.05 17.12
N TYR A 3 -25.01 -0.61 16.94
CA TYR A 3 -23.76 0.14 16.90
C TYR A 3 -23.76 1.08 15.68
N ASP A 4 -23.30 2.32 15.86
CA ASP A 4 -23.42 3.40 14.88
C ASP A 4 -22.10 3.80 14.20
N GLY A 5 -20.98 3.21 14.63
CA GLY A 5 -19.67 3.48 14.06
C GLY A 5 -19.32 2.63 12.83
N PHE A 6 -18.14 2.90 12.25
CA PHE A 6 -17.58 2.03 11.21
C PHE A 6 -17.31 0.64 11.78
N PHE A 7 -17.89 -0.37 11.14
CA PHE A 7 -17.91 -1.76 11.57
C PHE A 7 -16.84 -2.56 10.82
N ILE A 8 -16.00 -3.28 11.56
CA ILE A 8 -14.98 -4.20 11.02
C ILE A 8 -15.35 -5.62 11.47
N ARG A 9 -15.43 -6.56 10.53
CA ARG A 9 -15.82 -7.93 10.87
C ARG A 9 -14.65 -8.71 11.46
N ASP A 10 -14.98 -9.57 12.40
CA ASP A 10 -14.19 -10.68 12.91
C ASP A 10 -14.23 -11.87 11.94
N TYR A 11 -15.36 -12.13 11.28
CA TYR A 11 -15.54 -13.27 10.36
C TYR A 11 -16.54 -12.98 9.23
N VAL A 12 -16.50 -13.81 8.19
CA VAL A 12 -17.40 -13.68 7.04
C VAL A 12 -18.85 -13.92 7.45
N GLY A 13 -19.73 -12.99 7.10
CA GLY A 13 -21.16 -13.05 7.44
C GLY A 13 -21.49 -12.53 8.83
N GLU A 14 -20.52 -12.00 9.59
CA GLU A 14 -20.83 -11.26 10.81
C GLU A 14 -21.69 -10.03 10.50
N THR A 15 -22.71 -9.82 11.33
CA THR A 15 -23.59 -8.65 11.30
C THR A 15 -23.44 -7.87 12.60
N ILE A 16 -23.72 -6.57 12.54
CA ILE A 16 -23.55 -5.64 13.67
C ILE A 16 -24.35 -6.06 14.90
N ASP A 17 -25.59 -6.52 14.69
CA ASP A 17 -26.49 -6.97 15.75
C ASP A 17 -26.48 -8.50 15.94
N GLY A 18 -25.59 -9.20 15.23
CA GLY A 18 -25.48 -10.66 15.26
C GLY A 18 -24.75 -11.19 16.49
N PRO A 19 -24.93 -12.47 16.84
CA PRO A 19 -24.13 -13.10 17.89
C PRO A 19 -22.65 -13.10 17.48
N LYS A 20 -21.77 -12.65 18.39
CA LYS A 20 -20.32 -12.67 18.17
C LYS A 20 -19.82 -14.11 18.00
N GLY A 21 -19.11 -14.36 16.90
CA GLY A 21 -18.58 -15.68 16.52
C GLY A 21 -17.24 -16.01 17.19
N THR A 22 -16.77 -17.24 16.98
CA THR A 22 -15.54 -17.76 17.61
C THR A 22 -14.25 -17.48 16.83
N SER A 23 -14.34 -16.89 15.63
CA SER A 23 -13.22 -16.72 14.69
C SER A 23 -12.67 -15.28 14.65
N TRP A 24 -12.52 -14.64 15.80
CA TRP A 24 -12.16 -13.23 15.95
C TRP A 24 -10.74 -12.85 15.53
N THR A 25 -9.82 -13.81 15.40
CA THR A 25 -8.43 -13.55 14.95
C THR A 25 -8.25 -13.68 13.43
N ASN A 26 -9.35 -13.76 12.66
CA ASN A 26 -9.29 -13.97 11.22
C ASN A 26 -10.23 -13.06 10.44
N SER A 27 -10.24 -11.78 10.82
CA SER A 27 -11.00 -10.72 10.15
C SER A 27 -10.90 -10.83 8.62
N PRO A 28 -12.01 -10.90 7.87
CA PRO A 28 -11.98 -10.83 6.42
C PRO A 28 -11.78 -9.40 5.91
N ASP A 29 -11.68 -8.44 6.84
CA ASP A 29 -11.64 -7.02 6.56
C ASP A 29 -10.24 -6.42 6.74
N ILE A 30 -9.27 -7.23 7.18
CA ILE A 30 -7.84 -6.96 7.07
C ILE A 30 -7.25 -7.91 6.03
N ILE A 31 -6.69 -7.35 4.97
CA ILE A 31 -6.20 -8.09 3.82
C ILE A 31 -4.72 -7.77 3.65
N CYS A 32 -3.87 -8.79 3.80
CA CYS A 32 -2.43 -8.65 3.64
C CYS A 32 -1.94 -9.57 2.50
N PRO A 33 -1.82 -9.07 1.25
CA PRO A 33 -1.28 -9.84 0.13
C PRO A 33 0.23 -10.10 0.21
N GLY A 34 0.94 -9.49 1.16
CA GLY A 34 2.39 -9.57 1.30
C GLY A 34 3.09 -8.48 0.49
N THR A 35 4.24 -8.80 -0.11
CA THR A 35 5.10 -7.83 -0.81
C THR A 35 4.52 -7.30 -2.11
N THR A 36 3.54 -7.99 -2.68
CA THR A 36 2.84 -7.58 -3.91
C THR A 36 1.46 -7.04 -3.54
N PRO A 37 1.08 -5.82 -3.96
CA PRO A 37 -0.23 -5.26 -3.64
C PRO A 37 -1.35 -6.00 -4.39
N LEU A 38 -2.61 -5.71 -4.03
CA LEU A 38 -3.73 -6.22 -4.83
C LEU A 38 -3.65 -5.64 -6.25
N GLN A 39 -3.83 -6.50 -7.26
CA GLN A 39 -3.87 -6.06 -8.65
C GLN A 39 -5.02 -5.08 -8.88
N ASP A 40 -6.20 -5.38 -8.34
CA ASP A 40 -7.36 -4.50 -8.34
C ASP A 40 -7.79 -4.25 -6.89
N PRO A 41 -7.52 -3.06 -6.32
CA PRO A 41 -7.95 -2.73 -4.97
C PRO A 41 -9.44 -2.40 -4.87
N SER A 42 -10.15 -2.12 -5.98
CA SER A 42 -11.60 -1.83 -5.96
C SER A 42 -12.44 -3.02 -5.48
N VAL A 43 -11.88 -4.23 -5.56
CA VAL A 43 -12.50 -5.44 -5.01
C VAL A 43 -12.75 -5.37 -3.50
N ILE A 44 -12.01 -4.55 -2.76
CA ILE A 44 -12.19 -4.44 -1.30
C ILE A 44 -13.49 -3.71 -0.96
N THR A 45 -13.95 -2.80 -1.82
CA THR A 45 -15.20 -2.04 -1.66
C THR A 45 -16.38 -2.66 -2.41
N ASN A 46 -16.16 -3.73 -3.18
CA ASN A 46 -17.21 -4.42 -3.90
C ASN A 46 -18.08 -5.28 -2.95
N ALA A 47 -19.40 -5.10 -2.98
CA ALA A 47 -20.32 -5.79 -2.09
C ALA A 47 -20.31 -7.32 -2.21
N ASP A 48 -20.21 -7.87 -3.41
CA ASP A 48 -20.16 -9.34 -3.60
C ASP A 48 -18.88 -9.94 -3.01
N TYR A 49 -17.75 -9.25 -3.19
CA TYR A 49 -16.47 -9.65 -2.61
C TYR A 49 -16.48 -9.50 -1.09
N TYR A 50 -17.01 -8.39 -0.58
CA TYR A 50 -17.20 -8.17 0.85
C TYR A 50 -18.03 -9.29 1.48
N ASN A 51 -19.18 -9.63 0.90
CA ASN A 51 -20.09 -10.66 1.41
C ASN A 51 -19.50 -12.08 1.36
N LYS A 52 -18.62 -12.36 0.39
CA LYS A 52 -17.84 -13.61 0.33
C LYS A 52 -16.58 -13.59 1.19
N GLY A 53 -16.26 -12.46 1.81
CA GLY A 53 -15.03 -12.26 2.57
C GLY A 53 -13.76 -12.23 1.72
N LEU A 54 -13.87 -11.99 0.41
CA LEU A 54 -12.74 -12.01 -0.51
C LEU A 54 -12.15 -10.60 -0.70
N PRO A 55 -10.85 -10.50 -1.03
CA PRO A 55 -9.84 -11.57 -0.98
C PRO A 55 -9.44 -11.93 0.47
N GLN A 56 -9.09 -13.19 0.72
CA GLN A 56 -8.67 -13.68 2.05
C GLN A 56 -7.15 -13.87 2.12
N LEU A 57 -6.40 -12.80 1.91
CA LEU A 57 -4.93 -12.86 1.92
C LEU A 57 -4.39 -12.44 3.28
N ASN A 58 -3.36 -13.15 3.75
CA ASN A 58 -2.74 -12.89 5.04
C ASN A 58 -1.22 -13.12 5.03
N ASN A 59 -0.56 -13.04 3.89
CA ASN A 59 0.87 -13.30 3.79
C ASN A 59 1.66 -12.07 4.22
N GLN A 60 2.76 -12.28 4.95
CA GLN A 60 3.75 -11.25 5.25
C GLN A 60 5.15 -11.77 5.07
N THR A 61 6.06 -10.87 4.77
CA THR A 61 7.49 -11.13 4.66
C THR A 61 8.26 -10.17 5.57
N PRO A 62 9.07 -10.68 6.53
CA PRO A 62 9.85 -9.84 7.42
C PRO A 62 10.91 -9.02 6.68
N LEU A 63 11.24 -7.87 7.25
CA LEU A 63 12.24 -6.93 6.75
C LEU A 63 11.95 -6.42 5.35
N THR A 64 10.74 -6.56 4.83
CA THR A 64 10.29 -5.95 3.58
C THR A 64 8.89 -5.37 3.75
N ASN A 65 8.53 -4.43 2.87
CA ASN A 65 7.21 -3.84 2.90
C ASN A 65 6.16 -4.87 2.47
N ASN A 66 5.19 -5.09 3.34
CA ASN A 66 3.95 -5.79 3.07
C ASN A 66 2.83 -4.78 2.90
N TRP A 67 1.94 -5.04 1.96
CA TRP A 67 0.76 -4.23 1.74
C TRP A 67 -0.36 -4.70 2.64
N VAL A 68 -1.08 -3.77 3.26
CA VAL A 68 -2.23 -4.08 4.11
C VAL A 68 -3.40 -3.17 3.73
N TYR A 69 -4.53 -3.79 3.42
CA TYR A 69 -5.79 -3.11 3.15
C TYR A 69 -6.73 -3.37 4.33
N VAL A 70 -7.49 -2.34 4.70
CA VAL A 70 -8.56 -2.43 5.68
C VAL A 70 -9.86 -1.99 5.05
N ARG A 71 -10.94 -2.72 5.31
CA ARG A 71 -12.30 -2.34 4.90
C ARG A 71 -13.29 -2.48 6.05
N GLY A 72 -14.52 -2.06 5.82
CA GLY A 72 -15.61 -2.18 6.79
C GLY A 72 -16.90 -1.56 6.25
N VAL A 73 -17.87 -1.39 7.14
CA VAL A 73 -19.21 -0.89 6.79
C VAL A 73 -19.63 0.26 7.70
N ASN A 74 -20.18 1.30 7.11
CA ASN A 74 -21.00 2.28 7.81
C ASN A 74 -22.47 1.81 7.86
N PRO A 75 -23.03 1.53 9.04
CA PRO A 75 -24.43 1.11 9.15
C PRO A 75 -25.44 2.24 8.99
N GLN A 76 -25.00 3.49 9.13
CA GLN A 76 -25.89 4.64 9.17
C GLN A 76 -26.53 4.91 7.82
N SER A 77 -27.77 5.42 7.82
CA SER A 77 -28.46 5.87 6.60
C SER A 77 -27.89 7.16 6.02
N VAL A 78 -26.87 7.74 6.66
CA VAL A 78 -26.13 8.92 6.22
C VAL A 78 -24.65 8.57 6.07
N PRO A 79 -23.91 9.21 5.14
CA PRO A 79 -22.46 9.04 5.03
C PRO A 79 -21.73 9.44 6.32
N GLN A 80 -20.60 8.78 6.59
CA GLN A 80 -19.82 8.98 7.80
C GLN A 80 -18.32 9.06 7.51
N THR A 81 -17.64 10.01 8.14
CA THR A 81 -16.17 10.06 8.15
C THR A 81 -15.64 9.23 9.30
N SER A 82 -14.71 8.32 8.99
CA SER A 82 -14.11 7.40 9.96
C SER A 82 -12.60 7.35 9.75
N THR A 83 -11.82 7.33 10.82
CA THR A 83 -10.37 7.11 10.75
C THR A 83 -10.04 5.68 11.13
N VAL A 84 -9.34 4.98 10.24
CA VAL A 84 -8.88 3.61 10.43
C VAL A 84 -7.41 3.65 10.84
N PHE A 85 -7.09 3.01 11.96
CA PHE A 85 -5.75 2.76 12.44
C PHE A 85 -5.34 1.32 12.15
N LEU A 86 -4.08 1.11 11.81
CA LEU A 86 -3.45 -0.19 11.68
C LEU A 86 -2.36 -0.34 12.74
N TYR A 87 -2.31 -1.52 13.34
CA TYR A 87 -1.26 -1.94 14.25
C TYR A 87 -0.82 -3.36 13.92
N TYR A 88 0.32 -3.75 14.49
CA TYR A 88 0.75 -5.14 14.56
C TYR A 88 1.15 -5.49 15.99
N VAL A 89 1.16 -6.78 16.31
CA VAL A 89 1.59 -7.27 17.62
C VAL A 89 2.29 -8.62 17.44
N ASP A 90 3.28 -8.89 18.27
CA ASP A 90 3.93 -10.21 18.35
C ASP A 90 2.89 -11.28 18.67
N THR A 91 3.15 -12.52 18.24
CA THR A 91 2.23 -13.61 18.54
C THR A 91 2.16 -13.86 20.02
N SER A 92 0.97 -13.66 20.54
CA SER A 92 0.59 -14.02 21.89
C SER A 92 -0.78 -14.70 21.80
N ILE A 93 -1.04 -15.66 22.69
CA ILE A 93 -2.36 -16.26 22.85
C ILE A 93 -3.43 -15.18 23.12
N VAL A 94 -3.02 -14.06 23.72
CA VAL A 94 -3.88 -12.91 23.98
C VAL A 94 -3.26 -11.65 23.36
N LEU A 95 -3.98 -11.01 22.44
CA LEU A 95 -3.55 -9.83 21.68
C LEU A 95 -3.80 -8.54 22.48
N TRP A 96 -3.10 -8.39 23.60
CA TRP A 96 -3.20 -7.24 24.52
C TRP A 96 -3.06 -5.88 23.79
N PRO A 97 -4.07 -4.99 23.86
CA PRO A 97 -4.02 -3.65 23.27
C PRO A 97 -2.77 -2.85 23.65
N GLN A 98 -2.35 -2.93 24.91
CA GLN A 98 -1.13 -2.27 25.40
C GLN A 98 0.17 -2.72 24.71
N ASN A 99 0.16 -3.82 23.95
CA ASN A 99 1.31 -4.35 23.23
C ASN A 99 1.26 -4.06 21.71
N TRP A 100 0.22 -3.39 21.23
CA TRP A 100 0.09 -3.09 19.81
C TRP A 100 1.11 -2.02 19.40
N MET A 101 1.76 -2.27 18.26
CA MET A 101 2.84 -1.47 17.73
C MET A 101 2.42 -0.80 16.42
N SER A 102 2.93 0.40 16.19
CA SER A 102 2.73 1.18 14.96
C SER A 102 4.03 1.48 14.20
N THR A 103 5.18 1.12 14.78
CA THR A 103 6.50 1.34 14.18
C THR A 103 6.64 0.57 12.87
N GLY A 104 7.22 1.18 11.84
CA GLY A 104 7.37 0.52 10.53
C GLY A 104 6.08 0.40 9.72
N ILE A 105 4.96 0.94 10.21
CA ILE A 105 3.77 1.19 9.40
C ILE A 105 3.87 2.58 8.76
N VAL A 106 3.61 2.63 7.46
CA VAL A 106 3.55 3.86 6.65
C VAL A 106 2.22 3.95 5.92
N TYR A 107 1.76 5.17 5.70
CA TYR A 107 0.62 5.47 4.85
C TYR A 107 0.95 6.64 3.94
N GLY A 108 0.73 6.47 2.63
CA GLY A 108 1.13 7.47 1.63
C GLY A 108 2.60 7.86 1.73
N GLY A 109 3.47 6.90 2.08
CA GLY A 109 4.92 7.05 2.24
C GLY A 109 5.38 7.88 3.45
N LYS A 110 4.49 8.20 4.40
CA LYS A 110 4.84 8.84 5.67
C LYS A 110 4.72 7.84 6.81
N GLN A 111 5.54 7.97 7.85
CA GLN A 111 5.40 7.21 9.10
C GLN A 111 4.07 7.60 9.76
N GLN A 112 3.04 6.81 9.47
CA GLN A 112 1.65 7.08 9.84
C GLN A 112 0.92 5.74 9.79
N ASN A 113 0.22 5.41 10.87
CA ASN A 113 -0.50 4.15 11.00
C ASN A 113 -2.02 4.33 10.89
N TRP A 114 -2.47 5.44 10.32
CA TRP A 114 -3.90 5.73 10.17
C TRP A 114 -4.25 6.38 8.83
N VAL A 115 -5.53 6.32 8.46
CA VAL A 115 -6.12 7.05 7.32
C VAL A 115 -7.58 7.37 7.60
N THR A 116 -8.02 8.55 7.18
CA THR A 116 -9.43 8.94 7.20
C THR A 116 -10.14 8.49 5.91
N LEU A 117 -11.30 7.85 6.07
CA LEU A 117 -12.17 7.34 5.03
C LEU A 117 -13.53 8.06 5.10
N ASN A 118 -14.11 8.31 3.93
CA ASN A 118 -15.51 8.77 3.83
C ASN A 118 -16.37 7.57 3.43
N ALA A 119 -17.00 6.94 4.40
CA ALA A 119 -17.85 5.79 4.18
C ALA A 119 -19.24 6.24 3.69
N PRO A 120 -19.79 5.61 2.62
CA PRO A 120 -21.11 5.97 2.11
C PRO A 120 -22.20 5.60 3.13
N ALA A 121 -23.42 6.09 2.91
CA ALA A 121 -24.58 5.63 3.68
C ALA A 121 -24.84 4.13 3.43
N SER A 122 -25.48 3.43 4.36
CA SER A 122 -25.85 2.02 4.21
C SER A 122 -26.77 1.74 3.01
N THR A 123 -27.48 2.75 2.52
CA THR A 123 -28.31 2.69 1.31
C THR A 123 -27.51 2.81 0.01
N ASP A 124 -26.23 3.16 0.08
CA ASP A 124 -25.30 3.30 -1.04
C ASP A 124 -24.13 2.33 -0.88
N ASN A 125 -24.01 1.38 -1.82
CA ASN A 125 -23.03 0.29 -1.77
C ASN A 125 -22.98 -0.46 -0.40
N GLN A 126 -24.13 -0.59 0.27
CA GLN A 126 -24.24 -1.21 1.60
C GLN A 126 -23.39 -0.52 2.69
N GLY A 127 -22.99 0.73 2.50
CA GLY A 127 -22.11 1.45 3.41
C GLY A 127 -20.64 0.98 3.39
N ILE A 128 -20.27 0.12 2.45
CA ILE A 128 -18.94 -0.49 2.39
C ILE A 128 -17.91 0.55 1.96
N GLN A 129 -16.80 0.61 2.70
CA GLN A 129 -15.64 1.43 2.37
C GLN A 129 -14.34 0.71 2.76
N GLY A 130 -13.22 1.10 2.15
CA GLY A 130 -11.91 0.59 2.51
C GLY A 130 -10.75 1.45 2.00
N THR A 131 -9.55 1.08 2.42
CA THR A 131 -8.30 1.77 2.10
C THR A 131 -7.85 1.40 0.69
N ILE A 132 -8.40 2.04 -0.36
CA ILE A 132 -7.98 1.79 -1.76
C ILE A 132 -6.47 1.99 -1.91
N SER A 133 -5.94 3.06 -1.32
CA SER A 133 -4.51 3.19 -1.04
C SER A 133 -4.18 2.41 0.23
N PRO A 134 -3.34 1.37 0.18
CA PRO A 134 -3.03 0.52 1.32
C PRO A 134 -2.04 1.17 2.29
N PHE A 135 -1.97 0.59 3.49
CA PHE A 135 -0.82 0.76 4.36
C PHE A 135 0.39 -0.03 3.82
N GLY A 136 1.58 0.50 4.05
CA GLY A 136 2.82 -0.26 4.00
C GLY A 136 3.22 -0.69 5.41
N TRP A 137 3.64 -1.94 5.59
CA TRP A 137 4.09 -2.47 6.88
C TRP A 137 5.37 -3.28 6.70
N THR A 138 6.44 -2.89 7.39
CA THR A 138 7.69 -3.65 7.42
C THR A 138 7.86 -4.35 8.78
N PRO A 139 7.46 -5.63 8.90
CA PRO A 139 7.64 -6.38 10.14
C PRO A 139 9.12 -6.61 10.44
N PRO A 140 9.54 -6.55 11.72
CA PRO A 140 10.88 -6.95 12.11
C PRO A 140 11.08 -8.47 11.97
N ARG A 141 12.32 -8.93 11.73
CA ARG A 141 12.65 -10.36 11.76
C ARG A 141 13.12 -10.75 13.16
N ASN A 142 12.18 -11.25 13.96
CA ASN A 142 12.42 -11.68 15.34
C ASN A 142 12.07 -13.16 15.58
N ASN A 143 11.96 -13.98 14.51
CA ASN A 143 11.50 -15.38 14.58
C ASN A 143 10.16 -15.53 15.34
N THR A 144 9.26 -14.56 15.18
CA THR A 144 7.93 -14.53 15.80
C THR A 144 6.87 -14.37 14.71
N HIS A 145 5.69 -14.95 14.91
CA HIS A 145 4.54 -14.65 14.07
C HIS A 145 4.00 -13.27 14.46
N TYR A 146 3.33 -12.58 13.54
CA TYR A 146 2.69 -11.30 13.84
C TYR A 146 1.19 -11.38 13.54
N CYS A 147 0.41 -10.67 14.36
CA CYS A 147 -0.98 -10.42 14.09
C CYS A 147 -1.14 -8.95 13.72
N LEU A 148 -2.01 -8.67 12.75
CA LEU A 148 -2.44 -7.32 12.42
C LEU A 148 -3.71 -6.98 13.19
N VAL A 149 -3.85 -5.70 13.53
CA VAL A 149 -5.02 -5.14 14.18
C VAL A 149 -5.48 -3.92 13.42
N ALA A 150 -6.76 -3.85 13.09
CA ALA A 150 -7.39 -2.64 12.60
C ALA A 150 -8.34 -2.09 13.65
N TRP A 151 -8.35 -0.77 13.83
CA TRP A 151 -9.30 -0.07 14.69
C TRP A 151 -9.89 1.10 13.92
N ALA A 152 -11.22 1.20 13.82
CA ALA A 152 -11.89 2.39 13.29
C ALA A 152 -12.42 3.32 14.39
N ASN A 153 -12.18 4.62 14.27
CA ASN A 153 -12.77 5.64 15.12
C ASN A 153 -13.62 6.61 14.29
N ASN A 154 -14.67 7.17 14.88
CA ASN A 154 -15.62 8.04 14.19
C ASN A 154 -15.68 9.40 14.88
N GLY A 155 -16.10 10.45 14.17
CA GLY A 155 -16.34 11.78 14.73
C GLY A 155 -15.11 12.70 14.73
N ASP A 156 -15.17 13.75 15.56
CA ASP A 156 -14.27 14.91 15.45
C ASP A 156 -12.87 14.67 16.05
N ASP A 157 -12.72 13.73 16.99
CA ASP A 157 -11.46 13.42 17.71
C ASP A 157 -10.67 12.23 17.09
N GLN A 158 -10.94 11.96 15.82
CA GLN A 158 -10.57 10.74 15.11
C GLN A 158 -9.07 10.53 14.83
N LEU A 159 -8.20 11.52 15.12
CA LEU A 159 -6.76 11.43 14.88
C LEU A 159 -5.95 10.96 16.10
N THR A 160 -6.59 10.96 17.28
CA THR A 160 -5.97 10.40 18.48
C THR A 160 -6.41 8.95 18.58
N PRO A 161 -5.48 7.98 18.48
CA PRO A 161 -5.84 6.61 18.75
C PRO A 161 -6.36 6.51 20.20
N PRO A 162 -7.50 5.84 20.43
CA PRO A 162 -8.08 5.74 21.76
C PRO A 162 -7.07 5.16 22.76
N ASP A 163 -7.05 5.71 23.96
CA ASP A 163 -6.22 5.18 25.05
C ASP A 163 -6.65 3.76 25.36
N LEU A 164 -5.80 2.81 24.97
CA LEU A 164 -6.03 1.38 25.13
C LEU A 164 -6.02 0.96 26.61
N GLY A 165 -5.55 1.84 27.50
CA GLY A 165 -5.35 1.56 28.92
C GLY A 165 -4.45 0.34 29.14
N SER A 166 -4.36 -0.09 30.39
CA SER A 166 -3.83 -1.42 30.72
C SER A 166 -4.99 -2.37 30.97
N ILE A 167 -5.42 -3.10 29.95
CA ILE A 167 -6.33 -4.24 30.15
C ILE A 167 -5.52 -5.31 30.89
N GLY A 168 -5.78 -5.47 32.19
CA GLY A 168 -4.97 -6.30 33.08
C GLY A 168 -5.48 -7.73 33.28
N SER A 169 -6.70 -8.03 32.81
CA SER A 169 -7.35 -9.32 33.05
C SER A 169 -8.00 -9.91 31.80
N VAL A 170 -8.12 -11.24 31.75
CA VAL A 170 -8.80 -11.96 30.65
C VAL A 170 -10.29 -11.58 30.54
N PRO A 171 -11.05 -11.41 31.64
CA PRO A 171 -12.41 -10.87 31.57
C PRO A 171 -12.49 -9.47 30.94
N ASP A 172 -11.56 -8.57 31.27
CA ASP A 172 -11.54 -7.23 30.68
C ASP A 172 -11.21 -7.28 29.18
N MET A 173 -10.31 -8.20 28.78
CA MET A 173 -10.04 -8.47 27.37
C MET A 173 -11.30 -8.97 26.65
N ALA A 174 -11.99 -9.96 27.21
CA ALA A 174 -13.23 -10.47 26.63
C ALA A 174 -14.29 -9.36 26.51
N ASN A 175 -14.41 -8.50 27.53
CA ASN A 175 -15.30 -7.35 27.48
C ASN A 175 -14.89 -6.35 26.40
N PHE A 176 -13.60 -6.06 26.26
CA PHE A 176 -13.09 -5.19 25.19
C PHE A 176 -13.49 -5.73 23.81
N ILE A 177 -13.24 -7.01 23.53
CA ILE A 177 -13.61 -7.67 22.26
C ILE A 177 -15.10 -7.52 21.97
N LEU A 178 -15.94 -7.81 22.96
CA LEU A 178 -17.40 -7.78 22.80
C LEU A 178 -17.95 -6.37 22.61
N THR A 179 -17.24 -5.34 23.07
CA THR A 179 -17.71 -3.95 23.07
C THR A 179 -17.08 -3.08 21.98
N HIS A 180 -16.12 -3.60 21.20
CA HIS A 180 -15.41 -2.85 20.16
C HIS A 180 -15.64 -3.45 18.76
N PRO A 181 -16.85 -3.33 18.19
CA PRO A 181 -17.17 -3.83 16.85
C PRO A 181 -16.48 -3.04 15.70
N ASN A 182 -15.72 -2.01 16.04
CA ASN A 182 -14.77 -1.29 15.19
C ASN A 182 -13.36 -1.89 15.14
N VAL A 183 -13.10 -2.97 15.87
CA VAL A 183 -11.78 -3.60 15.92
C VAL A 183 -11.84 -4.92 15.19
N GLY A 184 -10.84 -5.19 14.35
CA GLY A 184 -10.63 -6.48 13.72
C GLY A 184 -9.22 -6.98 13.91
N TRP A 185 -9.05 -8.30 13.94
CA TRP A 185 -7.75 -8.95 14.08
C TRP A 185 -7.46 -9.96 12.97
N LYS A 186 -6.19 -10.04 12.56
CA LYS A 186 -5.76 -10.94 11.50
C LYS A 186 -4.42 -11.59 11.80
N ASN A 187 -4.41 -12.91 11.88
CA ASN A 187 -3.16 -13.69 11.89
C ASN A 187 -2.49 -13.66 10.51
N THR A 188 -1.17 -13.46 10.47
CA THR A 188 -0.39 -13.37 9.21
C THR A 188 0.51 -14.58 8.97
N THR A 189 0.49 -15.15 7.78
CA THR A 189 1.41 -16.23 7.43
C THR A 189 2.75 -15.64 7.00
N GLU A 190 3.83 -15.98 7.69
CA GLU A 190 5.18 -15.62 7.23
C GLU A 190 5.51 -16.39 5.94
N VAL A 191 5.93 -15.67 4.90
CA VAL A 191 6.48 -16.22 3.67
C VAL A 191 7.94 -15.74 3.54
N ASP A 192 8.87 -16.67 3.36
CA ASP A 192 10.29 -16.32 3.32
C ASP A 192 10.65 -15.66 1.98
N ALA A 193 11.13 -14.41 2.02
CA ALA A 193 11.71 -13.77 0.85
C ALA A 193 13.23 -13.80 0.93
N THR A 194 13.84 -14.18 -0.18
CA THR A 194 15.28 -14.03 -0.43
C THR A 194 15.73 -12.62 -0.05
N VAL A 195 16.64 -12.50 0.90
CA VAL A 195 17.00 -11.24 1.58
C VAL A 195 17.39 -10.14 0.58
N PRO A 196 16.73 -8.97 0.60
CA PRO A 196 17.05 -7.84 -0.27
C PRO A 196 18.35 -7.13 0.14
N THR A 197 19.03 -6.45 -0.80
CA THR A 197 20.23 -5.65 -0.48
C THR A 197 19.85 -4.30 0.11
N ILE A 198 18.86 -3.64 -0.49
CA ILE A 198 18.25 -2.42 0.02
C ILE A 198 16.82 -2.36 -0.50
N GLN A 199 15.96 -1.69 0.24
CA GLN A 199 14.60 -1.42 -0.14
C GLN A 199 14.24 -0.01 0.31
N GLY A 200 13.15 0.51 -0.23
CA GLY A 200 12.62 1.78 0.22
C GLY A 200 11.20 2.03 -0.22
N VAL A 201 10.68 3.13 0.30
CA VAL A 201 9.34 3.63 0.04
C VAL A 201 9.45 5.08 -0.43
N ALA A 202 8.68 5.45 -1.44
CA ALA A 202 8.56 6.84 -1.88
C ALA A 202 7.08 7.24 -1.97
N SER A 203 6.71 8.35 -1.32
CA SER A 203 5.36 8.92 -1.41
C SER A 203 5.08 9.42 -2.82
N ILE A 204 3.85 9.24 -3.30
CA ILE A 204 3.40 9.79 -4.59
C ILE A 204 2.05 10.47 -4.35
N ILE A 205 1.95 11.76 -4.68
CA ILE A 205 0.71 12.52 -4.63
C ILE A 205 0.41 13.01 -6.04
N GLY A 206 -0.69 12.55 -6.61
CA GLY A 206 -1.17 12.96 -7.92
C GLY A 206 -1.71 14.39 -7.94
N PRO A 207 -1.90 15.00 -9.12
CA PRO A 207 -2.54 16.31 -9.23
C PRO A 207 -4.01 16.24 -8.79
N SER A 208 -4.51 17.30 -8.15
CA SER A 208 -5.90 17.37 -7.69
C SER A 208 -6.93 17.33 -8.84
N SER A 209 -6.53 17.77 -10.03
CA SER A 209 -7.35 17.70 -11.24
C SER A 209 -7.39 16.29 -11.87
N GLY A 210 -6.62 15.33 -11.34
CA GLY A 210 -6.34 14.07 -12.01
C GLY A 210 -5.46 14.26 -13.25
N GLY A 211 -5.14 13.16 -13.92
CA GLY A 211 -4.36 13.18 -15.16
C GLY A 211 -3.42 12.00 -15.33
N VAL A 212 -2.63 12.06 -16.40
CA VAL A 212 -1.70 11.01 -16.79
C VAL A 212 -0.31 11.28 -16.19
N LEU A 213 0.24 10.28 -15.50
CA LEU A 213 1.58 10.29 -14.92
C LEU A 213 2.41 9.16 -15.49
N SER A 214 3.73 9.34 -15.54
CA SER A 214 4.70 8.29 -15.82
C SER A 214 5.51 8.02 -14.56
N ILE A 215 5.37 6.82 -13.99
CA ILE A 215 5.96 6.46 -12.71
C ILE A 215 6.95 5.32 -12.91
N GLY A 216 8.14 5.42 -12.30
CA GLY A 216 9.20 4.45 -12.52
C GLY A 216 10.30 4.46 -11.45
N LEU A 217 11.26 3.57 -11.64
CA LEU A 217 12.41 3.40 -10.76
C LEU A 217 13.70 3.47 -11.59
N GLN A 218 14.51 4.51 -11.41
CA GLN A 218 15.79 4.63 -12.10
C GLN A 218 16.92 3.98 -11.29
N CYS A 219 17.70 3.14 -11.99
CA CYS A 219 18.88 2.44 -11.51
C CYS A 219 20.15 3.21 -11.92
N ASP A 220 20.47 4.31 -11.23
CA ASP A 220 21.64 5.13 -11.56
C ASP A 220 22.94 4.43 -11.13
N LYS A 221 23.81 4.18 -12.12
CA LYS A 221 25.12 3.50 -11.93
C LYS A 221 25.04 2.13 -11.23
N LEU A 222 23.92 1.41 -11.34
CA LEU A 222 23.83 0.05 -10.80
C LEU A 222 24.37 -0.99 -11.81
N PRO A 223 25.10 -2.02 -11.36
CA PRO A 223 25.53 -3.13 -12.20
C PRO A 223 24.35 -3.90 -12.84
N THR A 224 24.57 -4.44 -14.04
CA THR A 224 23.54 -5.15 -14.83
C THR A 224 23.33 -6.61 -14.42
N ASP A 225 24.10 -7.11 -13.46
CA ASP A 225 23.89 -8.42 -12.83
C ASP A 225 22.98 -8.35 -11.58
N GLY A 226 22.56 -7.15 -11.18
CA GLY A 226 21.54 -6.94 -10.15
C GLY A 226 20.11 -7.03 -10.65
N TYR A 227 19.17 -7.02 -9.70
CA TYR A 227 17.73 -7.07 -9.96
C TYR A 227 17.00 -5.97 -9.21
N ILE A 228 15.89 -5.51 -9.78
CA ILE A 228 14.95 -4.61 -9.13
C ILE A 228 13.54 -5.19 -9.18
N GLU A 229 12.73 -4.82 -8.21
CA GLU A 229 11.28 -4.96 -8.23
C GLU A 229 10.68 -3.69 -7.65
N PHE A 230 9.48 -3.35 -8.08
CA PHE A 230 8.71 -2.32 -7.41
C PHE A 230 7.23 -2.45 -7.71
N SER A 231 6.43 -1.85 -6.86
CA SER A 231 4.99 -1.76 -7.06
C SER A 231 4.46 -0.42 -6.62
N VAL A 232 3.42 0.05 -7.31
CA VAL A 232 2.70 1.28 -7.02
C VAL A 232 1.20 0.98 -7.10
N PRO A 233 0.50 0.88 -5.96
CA PRO A 233 -0.95 0.72 -5.95
C PRO A 233 -1.64 1.88 -6.66
N GLY A 234 -2.53 1.55 -7.59
CA GLY A 234 -3.35 2.50 -8.32
C GLY A 234 -4.82 2.47 -7.89
N PRO A 235 -5.67 3.34 -8.47
CA PRO A 235 -7.11 3.31 -8.24
C PRO A 235 -7.81 2.04 -8.75
N ASP A 236 -7.22 1.34 -9.72
CA ASP A 236 -7.76 0.14 -10.39
C ASP A 236 -6.60 -0.71 -10.97
N ALA A 237 -6.95 -1.81 -11.65
CA ALA A 237 -5.99 -2.72 -12.28
C ALA A 237 -5.17 -2.08 -13.41
N ASP A 238 -5.78 -1.19 -14.19
CA ASP A 238 -5.12 -0.54 -15.32
C ASP A 238 -4.09 0.50 -14.86
N ASN A 239 -4.23 0.96 -13.61
CA ASN A 239 -3.41 2.00 -13.01
C ASN A 239 -2.53 1.50 -11.85
N THR A 240 -2.54 0.19 -11.56
CA THR A 240 -1.67 -0.45 -10.56
C THR A 240 -0.41 -1.01 -11.20
N ILE A 241 0.76 -0.52 -10.79
CA ILE A 241 2.05 -0.96 -11.32
C ILE A 241 2.58 -2.11 -10.46
N ILE A 242 2.91 -3.23 -11.09
CA ILE A 242 3.63 -4.36 -10.47
C ILE A 242 4.77 -4.76 -11.41
N LEU A 243 6.00 -4.35 -11.07
CA LEU A 243 7.21 -4.85 -11.70
C LEU A 243 7.79 -5.98 -10.84
N PRO A 244 7.64 -7.25 -11.23
CA PRO A 244 8.25 -8.36 -10.49
C PRO A 244 9.78 -8.27 -10.56
N LYS A 245 10.49 -9.07 -9.75
CA LYS A 245 11.96 -9.17 -9.77
C LYS A 245 12.51 -9.29 -11.19
N THR A 246 13.07 -8.20 -11.68
CA THR A 246 13.49 -7.97 -13.07
C THR A 246 14.96 -7.59 -13.10
N LYS A 247 15.69 -8.19 -14.05
CA LYS A 247 17.12 -7.94 -14.23
C LYS A 247 17.36 -6.51 -14.71
N ILE A 248 18.39 -5.85 -14.18
CA ILE A 248 18.85 -4.54 -14.68
C ILE A 248 19.50 -4.76 -16.05
N LEU A 249 18.93 -4.17 -17.11
CA LEU A 249 19.34 -4.45 -18.49
C LEU A 249 20.49 -3.57 -18.98
N ALA A 250 20.66 -2.38 -18.39
CA ALA A 250 21.67 -1.40 -18.79
C ALA A 250 22.07 -0.50 -17.61
N SER A 251 23.16 0.24 -17.75
CA SER A 251 23.46 1.35 -16.85
C SER A 251 22.36 2.42 -16.96
N ASN A 252 21.93 3.00 -15.84
CA ASN A 252 20.82 3.98 -15.79
C ASN A 252 19.47 3.43 -16.27
N TYR A 253 19.29 2.11 -16.15
CA TYR A 253 18.04 1.44 -16.48
C TYR A 253 16.86 2.05 -15.71
N ALA A 254 15.82 2.48 -16.43
CA ALA A 254 14.68 3.18 -15.87
C ALA A 254 13.36 2.64 -16.45
N PRO A 255 12.85 1.49 -15.95
CA PRO A 255 11.50 1.03 -16.26
C PRO A 255 10.46 2.04 -15.77
N THR A 256 9.57 2.45 -16.67
CA THR A 256 8.56 3.49 -16.39
C THR A 256 7.22 3.08 -17.00
N PHE A 257 6.15 3.34 -16.25
CA PHE A 257 4.78 2.95 -16.59
C PHE A 257 3.88 4.16 -16.62
N GLN A 258 3.00 4.23 -17.62
CA GLN A 258 2.00 5.29 -17.70
C GLN A 258 0.73 4.88 -16.95
N VAL A 259 0.26 5.73 -16.04
CA VAL A 259 -0.98 5.55 -15.28
C VAL A 259 -1.83 6.81 -15.36
N THR A 260 -3.13 6.67 -15.17
CA THR A 260 -4.11 7.75 -15.12
C THR A 260 -4.73 7.79 -13.72
N TYR A 261 -4.54 8.89 -13.01
CA TYR A 261 -5.11 9.07 -11.67
C TYR A 261 -6.37 9.95 -11.71
N PRO A 262 -7.37 9.67 -10.85
CA PRO A 262 -8.63 10.38 -10.83
C PRO A 262 -8.47 11.82 -10.30
N SER A 263 -9.41 12.69 -10.68
CA SER A 263 -9.57 14.01 -10.08
C SER A 263 -10.15 13.89 -8.68
N MET A 264 -9.46 14.40 -7.68
CA MET A 264 -9.94 14.41 -6.29
C MET A 264 -9.28 15.52 -5.47
N PRO A 265 -9.99 16.11 -4.48
CA PRO A 265 -9.39 17.07 -3.56
C PRO A 265 -8.13 16.52 -2.89
N GLY A 266 -7.02 17.28 -2.95
CA GLY A 266 -5.72 16.84 -2.43
C GLY A 266 -4.93 15.87 -3.31
N GLY A 267 -5.51 15.40 -4.43
CA GLY A 267 -4.87 14.48 -5.36
C GLY A 267 -4.89 13.02 -4.90
N PHE A 268 -4.72 12.09 -5.85
CA PHE A 268 -4.63 10.67 -5.52
C PHE A 268 -3.32 10.38 -4.78
N VAL A 269 -3.41 9.94 -3.53
CA VAL A 269 -2.25 9.66 -2.67
C VAL A 269 -1.93 8.17 -2.70
N THR A 270 -0.69 7.82 -3.05
CA THR A 270 -0.18 6.45 -3.05
C THR A 270 1.31 6.44 -2.68
N GLN A 271 1.98 5.30 -2.80
CA GLN A 271 3.41 5.16 -2.59
C GLN A 271 4.02 4.10 -3.52
N MET A 272 5.28 4.26 -3.84
CA MET A 272 6.11 3.23 -4.48
C MET A 272 6.88 2.48 -3.41
N ASN A 273 6.72 1.16 -3.39
CA ASN A 273 7.65 0.27 -2.70
C ASN A 273 8.58 -0.35 -3.71
N TRP A 274 9.88 -0.35 -3.40
CA TRP A 274 10.90 -0.84 -4.31
C TRP A 274 11.98 -1.61 -3.55
N THR A 275 12.59 -2.57 -4.24
CA THR A 275 13.66 -3.41 -3.72
C THR A 275 14.77 -3.52 -4.75
N TYR A 276 16.02 -3.44 -4.30
CA TYR A 276 17.21 -3.76 -5.07
C TYR A 276 17.90 -5.01 -4.49
N TYR A 277 18.24 -5.93 -5.39
CA TYR A 277 19.03 -7.12 -5.12
C TYR A 277 20.37 -6.98 -5.85
N GLN A 278 21.47 -6.89 -5.09
CA GLN A 278 22.80 -6.85 -5.65
C GLN A 278 23.16 -8.19 -6.30
N GLY A 279 23.79 -8.10 -7.47
CA GLY A 279 24.37 -9.25 -8.17
C GLY A 279 25.72 -9.67 -7.58
N ALA A 280 26.53 -10.34 -8.39
CA ALA A 280 27.90 -10.70 -8.01
C ALA A 280 28.82 -9.48 -7.94
N THR A 281 28.54 -8.46 -8.75
CA THR A 281 29.27 -7.20 -8.82
C THR A 281 28.73 -6.23 -7.77
N PRO A 282 29.56 -5.79 -6.80
CA PRO A 282 29.14 -4.78 -5.83
C PRO A 282 28.80 -3.45 -6.52
N ALA A 283 27.75 -2.78 -6.06
CA ALA A 283 27.43 -1.44 -6.55
C ALA A 283 28.60 -0.47 -6.28
N PRO A 284 29.01 0.35 -7.28
CA PRO A 284 29.98 1.42 -7.08
C PRO A 284 29.54 2.46 -6.04
N ALA A 285 30.50 3.19 -5.48
CA ALA A 285 30.18 4.32 -4.61
C ALA A 285 29.43 5.41 -5.40
N GLY A 286 28.33 5.91 -4.84
CA GLY A 286 27.50 6.93 -5.47
C GLY A 286 26.44 6.40 -6.44
N SER A 287 26.23 5.08 -6.52
CA SER A 287 25.06 4.48 -7.18
C SER A 287 23.77 4.76 -6.41
N ASN A 288 22.66 4.89 -7.13
CA ASN A 288 21.37 5.24 -6.55
C ASN A 288 20.24 4.38 -7.10
N VAL A 289 19.24 4.14 -6.25
CA VAL A 289 17.90 3.76 -6.68
C VAL A 289 17.02 5.00 -6.53
N ILE A 290 16.36 5.43 -7.61
CA ILE A 290 15.66 6.71 -7.66
C ILE A 290 14.22 6.47 -8.13
N PRO A 291 13.24 6.36 -7.20
CA PRO A 291 11.83 6.54 -7.52
C PRO A 291 11.62 7.87 -8.22
N LEU A 292 10.88 7.85 -9.33
CA LEU A 292 10.60 9.03 -10.14
C LEU A 292 9.14 9.06 -10.59
N VAL A 293 8.64 10.29 -10.70
CA VAL A 293 7.38 10.64 -11.36
C VAL A 293 7.72 11.67 -12.44
N ALA A 294 7.18 11.44 -13.63
CA ALA A 294 7.49 12.17 -14.84
C ALA A 294 6.23 12.41 -15.68
N THR A 295 6.36 13.33 -16.64
CA THR A 295 5.34 13.61 -17.66
C THR A 295 5.98 13.69 -19.04
N TRP A 296 5.21 13.37 -20.06
CA TRP A 296 5.58 13.53 -21.47
C TRP A 296 5.51 14.99 -21.93
N GLY A 297 4.95 15.88 -21.08
CA GLY A 297 4.47 17.17 -21.54
C GLY A 297 3.22 17.01 -22.41
N LEU A 298 2.66 18.15 -22.84
CA LEU A 298 1.49 18.14 -23.72
C LEU A 298 1.87 17.89 -25.20
N THR A 299 3.13 18.12 -25.59
CA THR A 299 3.62 18.07 -26.99
C THR A 299 5.12 17.75 -27.08
N SER A 300 5.61 17.33 -28.25
CA SER A 300 7.05 17.17 -28.53
C SER A 300 7.84 18.49 -28.38
N SER A 301 7.22 19.62 -28.71
CA SER A 301 7.83 20.96 -28.56
C SER A 301 8.14 21.30 -27.10
N PHE A 302 7.36 20.80 -26.14
CA PHE A 302 7.62 20.99 -24.71
C PHE A 302 8.93 20.31 -24.29
N ILE A 303 9.19 19.08 -24.76
CA ILE A 303 10.44 18.37 -24.45
C ILE A 303 11.65 19.10 -25.07
N ASP A 304 11.51 19.64 -26.28
CA ASP A 304 12.57 20.43 -26.92
C ASP A 304 12.88 21.72 -26.14
N GLU A 305 11.86 22.38 -25.61
CA GLU A 305 12.02 23.55 -24.73
C GLU A 305 12.72 23.19 -23.43
N VAL A 306 12.28 22.13 -22.73
CA VAL A 306 12.92 21.64 -21.50
C VAL A 306 14.38 21.27 -21.76
N ARG A 307 14.71 20.71 -22.93
CA ARG A 307 16.10 20.39 -23.31
C ARG A 307 16.99 21.63 -23.39
N GLN A 308 16.44 22.78 -23.76
CA GLN A 308 17.18 24.04 -23.83
C GLN A 308 17.35 24.71 -22.47
N ILE A 309 16.31 24.70 -21.63
CA ILE A 309 16.28 25.51 -20.40
C ILE A 309 16.57 24.74 -19.12
N ALA A 310 16.30 23.43 -19.10
CA ALA A 310 16.38 22.59 -17.91
C ALA A 310 16.75 21.12 -18.25
N PRO A 311 17.85 20.86 -19.00
CA PRO A 311 18.21 19.52 -19.46
C PRO A 311 18.41 18.51 -18.33
N GLN A 312 18.75 18.96 -17.11
CA GLN A 312 18.89 18.10 -15.93
C GLN A 312 17.57 17.48 -15.44
N HIS A 313 16.41 17.97 -15.91
CA HIS A 313 15.10 17.39 -15.62
C HIS A 313 14.68 16.33 -16.64
N LEU A 314 15.54 16.01 -17.61
CA LEU A 314 15.25 14.99 -18.61
C LEU A 314 15.88 13.65 -18.23
N ILE A 315 15.13 12.57 -18.44
CA ILE A 315 15.63 11.20 -18.27
C ILE A 315 15.23 10.35 -19.48
N ASP A 316 16.17 9.51 -19.91
CA ASP A 316 15.92 8.45 -20.89
C ASP A 316 15.33 7.21 -20.22
N VAL A 317 14.08 6.90 -20.55
CA VAL A 317 13.38 5.73 -20.03
C VAL A 317 13.49 4.56 -21.00
N HIS A 318 13.70 3.39 -20.40
CA HIS A 318 14.02 2.19 -21.13
C HIS A 318 12.78 1.35 -21.41
N HIS A 319 11.73 1.44 -20.57
CA HIS A 319 10.43 0.81 -20.84
C HIS A 319 9.32 1.86 -20.82
N TYR A 320 8.35 1.72 -21.72
CA TYR A 320 7.18 2.59 -21.85
C TYR A 320 5.95 1.76 -22.28
N GLY A 321 4.86 1.90 -21.52
CA GLY A 321 3.55 1.27 -21.77
C GLY A 321 2.64 1.39 -20.54
N SER A 322 1.40 0.93 -20.65
CA SER A 322 0.49 0.79 -19.50
C SER A 322 0.85 -0.45 -18.67
N PRO A 323 0.45 -0.53 -17.39
CA PRO A 323 0.58 -1.74 -16.57
C PRO A 323 0.02 -3.00 -17.25
N VAL A 324 -1.13 -2.91 -17.89
CA VAL A 324 -1.79 -4.03 -18.59
C VAL A 324 -0.98 -4.49 -19.80
N GLU A 325 -0.47 -3.56 -20.60
CA GLU A 325 0.37 -3.91 -21.76
C GLU A 325 1.62 -4.68 -21.35
N PHE A 326 2.21 -4.31 -20.20
CA PHE A 326 3.38 -5.00 -19.66
C PHE A 326 3.04 -6.40 -19.14
N GLN A 327 1.93 -6.53 -18.42
CA GLN A 327 1.45 -7.84 -17.95
C GLN A 327 1.14 -8.79 -19.13
N ALA A 328 0.55 -8.28 -20.21
CA ALA A 328 0.17 -9.08 -21.38
C ALA A 328 1.36 -9.50 -22.26
N LYS A 329 2.40 -8.64 -22.39
CA LYS A 329 3.55 -8.87 -23.28
C LYS A 329 4.76 -9.50 -22.59
N GLY A 330 4.75 -9.60 -21.26
CA GLY A 330 5.88 -10.12 -20.48
C GLY A 330 7.17 -9.31 -20.70
N ARG A 331 8.33 -9.98 -20.61
CA ARG A 331 9.67 -9.34 -20.70
C ARG A 331 10.06 -8.86 -22.12
N ASN A 332 9.19 -9.00 -23.12
CA ASN A 332 9.52 -8.80 -24.55
C ASN A 332 8.98 -7.48 -25.13
N VAL A 333 8.75 -6.46 -24.31
CA VAL A 333 8.39 -5.13 -24.85
C VAL A 333 9.65 -4.52 -25.47
N GLU A 334 9.72 -4.51 -26.81
CA GLU A 334 10.81 -3.91 -27.57
C GLU A 334 10.94 -2.40 -27.27
N THR A 335 12.16 -1.93 -26.99
CA THR A 335 12.38 -0.62 -26.36
C THR A 335 12.98 0.39 -27.31
N LYS A 336 12.16 1.34 -27.79
CA LYS A 336 12.70 2.64 -28.21
C LYS A 336 12.94 3.47 -26.95
N ILE A 337 14.20 3.86 -26.71
CA ILE A 337 14.52 4.84 -25.67
C ILE A 337 13.70 6.10 -25.94
N LYS A 338 13.05 6.62 -24.90
CA LYS A 338 12.31 7.87 -24.96
C LYS A 338 12.75 8.78 -23.83
N THR A 339 12.86 10.07 -24.13
CA THR A 339 13.19 11.10 -23.13
C THR A 339 11.91 11.70 -22.55
N ILE A 340 11.82 11.77 -21.23
CA ILE A 340 10.68 12.38 -20.50
C ILE A 340 11.15 13.43 -19.50
N MET A 341 10.24 14.31 -19.07
CA MET A 341 10.51 15.31 -18.04
C MET A 341 10.15 14.78 -16.65
N VAL A 342 11.12 14.76 -15.75
CA VAL A 342 10.94 14.43 -14.33
C VAL A 342 10.29 15.61 -13.61
N ILE A 343 9.17 15.34 -12.95
CA ILE A 343 8.42 16.30 -12.12
C ILE A 343 8.59 16.04 -10.62
N GLY A 344 9.06 14.85 -10.24
CA GLY A 344 9.47 14.54 -8.87
C GLY A 344 10.38 13.31 -8.81
N SER A 345 11.37 13.33 -7.92
CA SER A 345 12.24 12.18 -7.66
C SER A 345 12.81 12.21 -6.25
N VAL A 346 13.15 11.03 -5.71
CA VAL A 346 13.75 10.88 -4.37
C VAL A 346 14.94 9.93 -4.47
N PRO A 347 16.20 10.39 -4.44
CA PRO A 347 17.35 9.50 -4.60
C PRO A 347 17.70 8.76 -3.31
N PHE A 348 17.85 7.44 -3.40
CA PHE A 348 18.34 6.59 -2.31
C PHE A 348 19.77 6.14 -2.61
N LYS A 349 20.73 6.77 -1.90
CA LYS A 349 22.16 6.51 -2.05
C LYS A 349 22.54 5.18 -1.40
N LEU A 350 23.25 4.35 -2.14
CA LEU A 350 23.98 3.22 -1.56
C LEU A 350 25.25 3.74 -0.89
N THR A 351 25.23 3.86 0.44
CA THR A 351 26.41 4.16 1.26
C THR A 351 27.11 2.85 1.64
N ARG A 352 28.43 2.79 1.45
CA ARG A 352 29.27 1.71 2.00
C ARG A 352 29.72 2.05 3.41
#